data_AF-A0A1V5B178-F1
#
_entry.id   AF-A0A1V5B178-F1
#
_cell.length_a   1.000
_cell.length_b   1.000
_cell.length_c   1.000
_cell.angle_alpha   90.00
_cell.angle_beta   90.00
_cell.angle_gamma   90.00
#
_symmetry.space_group_name_H-M   'P 1'
#
loop_
_entity.id
_entity.type
_entity.pdbx_description
1 polymer ?
#
loop_
_entity_poly.entity_id
_entity_poly.type
_entity_poly.pdbx_seq_one_letter_code
_entity_poly.pdbx_strand_id
1 'polypeptide(L)'
;MLLFKPEHIAPILDGRKTETRRIWKKPRAKVGSIHLAKTRMLSKEYFAKLHILYVQRQRFGDISDSEIILEGYQSRSTTHD
;
A
#
# COMPACT_ATOMS: atom_id res chain seq x y z
N MET A 1 -0.07 5.05 11.74
CA MET A 1 -0.36 5.72 10.44
C MET A 1 0.39 5.02 9.32
N LEU A 2 -0.05 5.19 8.07
CA LEU A 2 0.62 4.74 6.85
C LEU A 2 0.83 5.96 5.94
N LEU A 3 2.05 6.14 5.47
CA LEU A 3 2.39 7.22 4.55
C LEU A 3 2.28 6.71 3.10
N PHE A 4 1.70 7.52 2.23
CA PHE A 4 1.50 7.25 0.81
C PHE A 4 1.99 8.44 -0.01
N LYS A 5 2.38 8.17 -1.25
CA LYS A 5 2.65 9.24 -2.21
C LYS A 5 1.32 9.80 -2.76
N PRO A 6 1.27 11.06 -3.22
CA PRO A 6 0.03 11.68 -3.69
C PRO A 6 -0.69 10.91 -4.79
N GLU A 7 0.06 10.27 -5.70
CA GLU A 7 -0.50 9.46 -6.80
C GLU A 7 -1.32 8.25 -6.33
N HIS A 8 -1.16 7.82 -5.06
CA HIS A 8 -1.93 6.72 -4.49
C HIS A 8 -3.25 7.13 -3.88
N ILE A 9 -3.53 8.43 -3.69
CA ILE A 9 -4.74 8.90 -3.01
C ILE A 9 -5.99 8.45 -3.78
N ALA A 10 -6.12 8.84 -5.04
CA ALA A 10 -7.33 8.54 -5.83
C ALA A 10 -7.56 7.02 -5.96
N PRO A 11 -6.57 6.18 -6.34
CA PRO A 11 -6.75 4.73 -6.38
C PRO A 11 -7.20 4.10 -5.06
N ILE A 12 -6.76 4.63 -3.91
CA ILE A 12 -7.18 4.13 -2.59
C ILE A 12 -8.62 4.54 -2.30
N LEU A 13 -8.97 5.80 -2.55
CA LEU A 13 -10.33 6.31 -2.32
C LEU A 13 -11.36 5.63 -3.23
N ASP A 14 -10.98 5.32 -4.47
CA ASP A 14 -11.80 4.59 -5.44
C ASP A 14 -11.88 3.08 -5.16
N GLY A 15 -11.12 2.57 -4.18
CA GLY A 15 -11.05 1.14 -3.86
C GLY A 15 -10.30 0.29 -4.89
N ARG A 16 -9.63 0.90 -5.88
CA ARG A 16 -8.82 0.20 -6.89
C ARG A 16 -7.49 -0.33 -6.32
N LYS A 17 -6.87 0.43 -5.43
CA LYS A 17 -5.68 0.02 -4.68
C LYS A 17 -6.10 -0.52 -3.32
N THR A 18 -6.05 -1.84 -3.16
CA THR A 18 -6.44 -2.54 -1.93
C THR A 18 -5.24 -3.11 -1.19
N GLU A 19 -4.10 -3.24 -1.86
CA GLU A 19 -2.86 -3.78 -1.30
C GLU A 19 -1.73 -2.77 -1.27
N THR A 20 -0.78 -2.99 -0.37
CA THR A 20 0.39 -2.12 -0.20
C THR A 20 1.57 -2.89 0.38
N ARG A 21 2.68 -2.91 -0.36
CA ARG A 21 3.96 -3.51 0.06
C ARG A 21 4.86 -2.49 0.75
N ARG A 22 5.67 -3.01 1.68
CA ARG A 22 6.64 -2.24 2.47
C ARG A 22 7.88 -3.08 2.70
N ILE A 23 9.06 -2.47 2.59
CA ILE A 23 10.37 -3.11 2.82
C ILE A 23 10.75 -3.22 4.32
N TRP A 24 9.76 -3.37 5.20
CA TRP A 24 10.01 -3.40 6.64
C TRP A 24 10.65 -4.73 7.07
N LYS A 25 11.67 -4.67 7.95
CA LYS A 25 12.28 -5.86 8.56
C LYS A 25 11.27 -6.70 9.35
N LYS A 26 10.31 -6.05 10.00
CA LYS A 26 9.18 -6.66 10.70
C LYS A 26 7.90 -5.86 10.38
N PRO A 27 6.75 -6.49 10.19
CA PRO A 27 5.49 -5.78 9.99
C PRO A 27 5.21 -4.79 11.12
N ARG A 28 4.92 -3.53 10.77
CA ARG A 28 4.49 -2.50 11.72
C ARG A 28 2.97 -2.33 11.77
N ALA A 29 2.26 -2.87 10.77
CA ALA A 29 0.81 -3.00 10.75
C ALA A 29 0.44 -4.40 11.24
N LYS A 30 -0.72 -4.53 11.89
CA LYS A 30 -1.24 -5.80 12.41
C LYS A 30 -2.61 -6.07 11.78
N VAL A 31 -2.97 -7.34 11.62
CA VAL A 31 -4.33 -7.70 11.20
C VAL A 31 -5.34 -7.14 12.21
N GLY A 32 -6.44 -6.57 11.72
CA GLY A 32 -7.48 -5.95 12.53
C GLY A 32 -7.19 -4.50 12.95
N SER A 33 -5.99 -3.97 12.72
CA SER A 33 -5.69 -2.58 13.10
C SER A 33 -6.25 -1.58 12.10
N ILE A 34 -6.61 -0.40 12.59
CA ILE A 34 -7.02 0.74 11.74
C ILE A 34 -5.90 1.77 11.73
N HIS A 35 -5.46 2.17 10.53
CA HIS A 35 -4.39 3.15 10.33
C HIS A 35 -4.90 4.37 9.56
N LEU A 36 -4.52 5.57 10.02
CA LEU A 36 -4.67 6.79 9.22
C LEU A 36 -3.74 6.74 8.01
N ALA A 37 -4.28 6.97 6.81
CA ALA A 37 -3.53 7.13 5.56
C ALA A 37 -3.25 8.62 5.30
N LYS A 38 -1.97 8.95 5.10
CA LYS A 38 -1.49 10.33 5.03
C LYS A 38 -0.47 10.50 3.91
N THR A 39 -0.30 11.72 3.43
CA THR A 39 0.77 12.11 2.50
C THR A 39 1.93 12.82 3.19
N ARG A 40 1.71 13.33 4.42
CA ARG A 40 2.72 14.04 5.22
C ARG A 40 2.83 13.44 6.62
N MET A 41 4.07 13.20 7.08
CA MET A 41 4.35 12.47 8.32
C MET A 41 3.73 13.14 9.55
N LEU A 42 3.95 14.45 9.73
CA LEU A 42 3.55 15.19 10.93
C LEU A 42 2.27 16.03 10.78
N SER A 43 1.57 15.93 9.64
CA SER A 43 0.30 16.66 9.44
C SER A 43 -0.81 16.11 10.33
N LYS A 44 -1.83 16.89 10.69
CA LYS A 44 -3.06 16.33 11.29
C LYS A 44 -4.02 15.79 10.24
N GLU A 45 -3.83 16.17 8.98
CA GLU A 45 -4.65 15.76 7.86
C GLU A 45 -4.38 14.30 7.47
N TYR A 46 -5.44 13.59 7.14
CA TYR A 46 -5.44 12.24 6.59
C TYR A 46 -6.54 12.16 5.53
N PHE A 47 -6.34 11.34 4.51
CA PHE A 47 -7.33 11.20 3.42
C PHE A 47 -8.19 9.94 3.56
N ALA A 48 -7.75 8.95 4.35
CA ALA A 48 -8.52 7.74 4.60
C ALA A 48 -8.18 7.08 5.94
N LYS A 49 -9.07 6.21 6.41
CA LYS A 49 -8.82 5.23 7.48
C LYS A 49 -8.80 3.84 6.86
N LEU A 50 -7.71 3.11 7.01
CA LEU A 50 -7.51 1.80 6.40
C LEU A 50 -7.59 0.71 7.47
N HIS A 51 -8.46 -0.27 7.25
CA HIS A 51 -8.55 -1.48 8.07
C HIS A 51 -7.66 -2.56 7.46
N ILE A 52 -6.72 -3.10 8.25
CA ILE A 52 -5.76 -4.10 7.78
C ILE A 52 -6.39 -5.49 7.87
N LEU A 53 -6.74 -6.06 6.72
CA LEU A 53 -7.41 -7.36 6.64
C LEU A 53 -6.44 -8.54 6.75
N TYR A 54 -5.22 -8.40 6.23
CA TYR A 54 -4.19 -9.43 6.30
C TYR A 54 -2.78 -8.82 6.26
N VAL A 55 -1.78 -9.60 6.65
CA VAL A 55 -0.36 -9.26 6.53
C VAL A 55 0.40 -10.50 6.08
N GLN A 56 1.10 -10.40 4.95
CA GLN A 56 1.91 -11.48 4.39
C GLN A 56 3.32 -10.99 4.07
N ARG A 57 4.29 -11.92 4.13
CA ARG A 57 5.66 -11.69 3.64
C ARG A 57 5.83 -12.47 2.34
N GLN A 58 6.32 -11.77 1.31
CA GLN A 58 6.53 -12.32 -0.03
C GLN A 58 7.92 -11.92 -0.51
N ARG A 59 8.57 -12.76 -1.33
CA ARG A 59 9.82 -12.36 -2.01
C ARG A 59 9.45 -11.50 -3.21
N PHE A 60 10.29 -10.51 -3.53
CA PHE A 60 10.00 -9.56 -4.62
C PHE A 60 9.76 -10.24 -5.98
N GLY A 61 10.51 -11.31 -6.29
CA GLY A 61 10.35 -12.06 -7.54
C GLY A 61 9.07 -12.89 -7.63
N ASP A 62 8.36 -13.11 -6.51
CA ASP A 62 7.18 -13.97 -6.46
C ASP A 62 5.86 -13.17 -6.61
N ILE A 63 5.93 -11.86 -6.85
CA ILE A 63 4.75 -11.00 -7.02
C ILE A 63 4.06 -11.35 -8.33
N SER A 64 2.81 -11.75 -8.30
CA SER A 64 2.00 -12.01 -9.51
C SER A 64 1.51 -10.72 -10.19
N ASP A 65 1.06 -10.81 -11.44
CA ASP A 65 0.49 -9.65 -12.16
C ASP A 65 -0.85 -9.19 -11.55
N SER A 66 -1.67 -10.12 -11.06
CA SER A 66 -2.88 -9.79 -10.29
C SER A 66 -2.57 -8.97 -9.04
N GLU A 67 -1.48 -9.30 -8.35
CA GLU A 67 -1.02 -8.60 -7.15
C GLU A 67 -0.46 -7.19 -7.44
N ILE A 68 -0.05 -6.92 -8.67
CA ILE A 68 0.34 -5.58 -9.14
C ILE A 68 -0.90 -4.70 -9.35
N ILE A 69 -1.96 -5.30 -9.91
CA ILE A 69 -3.26 -4.64 -10.07
C ILE A 69 -3.84 -4.25 -8.72
N LEU A 70 -3.76 -5.13 -7.72
CA LEU A 70 -4.22 -4.83 -6.35
C LEU A 70 -3.40 -3.72 -5.67
N GLU A 71 -2.15 -3.50 -6.10
CA GLU A 71 -1.37 -2.33 -5.71
C GLU A 71 -1.74 -1.04 -6.45
N GLY A 72 -2.69 -1.09 -7.38
CA GLY A 72 -3.18 0.05 -8.14
C GLY A 72 -2.37 0.36 -9.41
N TYR A 73 -1.57 -0.58 -9.91
CA TYR A 73 -0.77 -0.44 -11.13
C TYR A 73 -1.29 -1.35 -12.25
N GLN A 74 -1.16 -0.92 -13.50
CA GLN A 74 -1.69 -1.68 -14.64
C GLN A 74 -0.76 -2.78 -15.15
N SER A 75 0.55 -2.66 -14.94
CA SER A 75 1.55 -3.61 -15.44
C SER A 75 2.86 -3.52 -14.65
N ARG A 76 3.74 -4.52 -14.82
CA ARG A 76 5.15 -4.40 -14.43
C ARG A 76 5.83 -3.37 -15.33
N SER A 77 6.51 -2.40 -14.73
CA SER A 77 7.50 -1.61 -15.44
C SER A 77 8.84 -2.36 -15.41
N THR A 78 9.33 -2.80 -16.57
CA THR A 78 10.66 -3.41 -16.69
C THR A 78 11.70 -2.30 -16.81
N THR A 79 12.20 -1.80 -15.69
CA THR A 79 13.42 -0.98 -15.74
C THR A 79 14.59 -1.93 -16.00
N HIS A 80 15.06 -1.96 -17.26
CA HIS A 80 16.37 -2.49 -17.59
C HIS A 80 17.37 -1.39 -17.25
N ASP A 81 18.15 -1.60 -16.20
CA ASP A 81 19.41 -0.89 -15.99
C ASP A 81 20.54 -1.67 -16.69
#